data_AF-F8IKL2-F1
#
_entry.id   AF-F8IKL2-F1
#
_cell.length_a   1.000
_cell.length_b   1.000
_cell.length_c   1.000
_cell.angle_alpha   90.00
_cell.angle_beta   90.00
_cell.angle_gamma   90.00
#
_symmetry.space_group_name_H-M   'P 1'
#
loop_
_entity.id
_entity.type
_entity.pdbx_description
1 polymer ?
#
loop_
_entity_poly.entity_id
_entity_poly.type
_entity_poly.pdbx_seq_one_letter_code
_entity_poly.pdbx_strand_id
1 'polypeptide(L)'
;MPSRRALSAVSLLAVLSLTGAVAGCGREFEVHPSALVGQSLPPSIADAPTTVELAHYQMRNPHFEVLSHGSTLNIWSDDHGWNGHRVDLYYAPAAIVTAYHGDYTLKSNAHLQRIASVPIRKNQTWFAAWNVGSYRLPDGFYLLAKTDVGQATIEKVVWQQGHYVEGGVDSPVQ
;
A
#
# COMPACT_ATOMS: atom_id res chain seq x y z
N MET A 1 -56.91 16.79 -38.04
CA MET A 1 -56.14 17.82 -37.27
C MET A 1 -57.02 19.05 -37.17
N PRO A 2 -57.17 19.78 -36.03
CA PRO A 2 -56.60 19.63 -34.70
C PRO A 2 -57.68 19.40 -33.60
N SER A 3 -57.24 19.32 -32.34
CA SER A 3 -57.87 19.95 -31.16
C SER A 3 -58.13 19.05 -29.93
N ARG A 4 -57.45 19.48 -28.85
CA ARG A 4 -57.89 19.56 -27.44
C ARG A 4 -58.08 18.24 -26.70
N ARG A 5 -57.11 17.84 -25.87
CA ARG A 5 -56.91 18.24 -24.45
C ARG A 5 -58.16 18.07 -23.59
N ALA A 6 -58.07 17.17 -22.62
CA ALA A 6 -58.34 17.41 -21.19
C ALA A 6 -58.23 16.06 -20.46
N LEU A 7 -57.20 15.89 -19.64
CA LEU A 7 -57.26 15.94 -18.18
C LEU A 7 -57.91 14.70 -17.56
N SER A 8 -57.07 13.89 -16.92
CA SER A 8 -57.44 13.23 -15.67
C SER A 8 -56.19 13.10 -14.82
N ALA A 9 -56.07 14.05 -13.90
CA ALA A 9 -55.19 13.95 -12.75
C ALA A 9 -55.80 12.91 -11.81
N VAL A 10 -55.04 11.87 -11.50
CA VAL A 10 -55.29 11.05 -10.30
C VAL A 10 -53.96 10.96 -9.57
N SER A 11 -53.87 11.75 -8.50
CA SER A 11 -52.85 11.66 -7.47
C SER A 11 -52.89 10.25 -6.87
N LEU A 12 -51.80 9.49 -7.00
CA LEU A 12 -51.59 8.31 -6.16
C LEU A 12 -50.39 8.55 -5.26
N LEU A 13 -50.71 8.42 -3.97
CA LEU A 13 -49.91 8.69 -2.81
C LEU A 13 -48.50 8.08 -2.91
N ALA A 14 -47.55 8.90 -2.50
CA ALA A 14 -46.27 8.45 -1.98
C ALA A 14 -46.51 7.49 -0.80
N VAL A 15 -46.13 6.23 -0.98
CA VAL A 15 -45.81 5.34 0.13
C VAL A 15 -44.29 5.29 0.17
N LEU A 16 -43.73 6.10 1.09
CA LEU A 16 -42.37 5.94 1.59
C LEU A 16 -42.28 4.55 2.24
N SER A 17 -41.90 3.55 1.46
CA SER A 17 -41.35 2.32 2.01
C SER A 17 -39.89 2.58 2.35
N LEU A 18 -39.67 3.12 3.56
CA LEU A 18 -38.40 2.95 4.28
C LEU A 18 -38.14 1.45 4.39
N THR A 19 -37.39 0.88 3.45
CA THR A 19 -36.75 -0.41 3.64
C THR A 19 -35.26 -0.20 3.76
N GLY A 20 -34.84 -0.11 5.02
CA GLY A 20 -33.55 -0.58 5.47
C GLY A 20 -32.35 0.16 4.90
N ALA A 21 -32.13 1.38 5.39
CA ALA A 21 -30.78 1.77 5.74
C ALA A 21 -30.27 0.77 6.79
N VAL A 22 -29.77 -0.37 6.32
CA VAL A 22 -28.81 -1.13 7.08
C VAL A 22 -27.57 -0.24 7.06
N ALA A 23 -27.50 0.67 8.04
CA ALA A 23 -26.24 1.20 8.53
C ALA A 23 -25.47 0.00 9.10
N GLY A 24 -24.98 -0.84 8.20
CA GLY A 24 -24.10 -1.95 8.49
C GLY A 24 -22.73 -1.36 8.70
N CYS A 25 -22.30 -1.41 9.96
CA CYS A 25 -20.94 -1.27 10.46
C CYS A 25 -19.90 -1.12 9.34
N GLY A 26 -19.34 0.08 9.23
CA GLY A 26 -18.28 0.40 8.27
C GLY A 26 -17.19 -0.67 8.29
N ARG A 27 -16.94 -1.27 7.14
CA ARG A 27 -15.75 -2.08 6.92
C ARG A 27 -14.58 -1.11 6.77
N GLU A 28 -13.98 -0.72 7.89
CA GLU A 28 -12.74 0.07 7.91
C GLU A 28 -11.56 -0.61 7.19
N PHE A 29 -11.73 -1.88 6.81
CA PHE A 29 -10.76 -2.72 6.11
C PHE A 29 -11.05 -2.93 4.61
N GLU A 30 -12.13 -2.36 4.04
CA GLU A 30 -12.44 -2.54 2.62
C GLU A 30 -11.63 -1.58 1.75
N VAL A 31 -10.75 -2.12 0.90
CA VAL A 31 -9.97 -1.34 -0.07
C VAL A 31 -10.82 -1.13 -1.32
N HIS A 32 -11.31 0.09 -1.52
CA HIS A 32 -12.09 0.40 -2.73
C HIS A 32 -11.21 0.34 -3.99
N PRO A 33 -11.63 -0.35 -5.06
CA PRO A 33 -10.85 -0.47 -6.29
C PRO A 33 -10.43 0.88 -6.89
N SER A 34 -11.28 1.92 -6.77
CA SER A 34 -10.96 3.28 -7.20
C SER A 34 -9.78 3.91 -6.46
N ALA A 35 -9.53 3.51 -5.22
CA ALA A 35 -8.38 3.98 -4.45
C ALA A 35 -7.06 3.37 -4.94
N LEU A 36 -7.10 2.21 -5.62
CA LEU A 36 -5.94 1.55 -6.22
C LEU A 36 -5.62 2.07 -7.62
N VAL A 37 -6.63 2.64 -8.31
CA VAL A 37 -6.46 3.24 -9.64
C VAL A 37 -5.49 4.41 -9.53
N GLY A 38 -4.38 4.31 -10.27
CA GLY A 38 -3.31 5.34 -10.25
C GLY A 38 -2.17 5.06 -9.26
N GLN A 39 -2.24 4.02 -8.45
CA GLN A 39 -1.15 3.61 -7.55
C GLN A 39 -0.37 2.37 -8.06
N SER A 40 -0.77 1.79 -9.19
CA SER A 40 0.00 0.72 -9.83
C SER A 40 1.26 1.30 -10.48
N LEU A 41 2.38 0.58 -10.34
CA LEU A 41 3.62 0.94 -10.98
C LEU A 41 3.67 0.34 -12.39
N PRO A 42 4.40 0.95 -13.34
CA PRO A 42 4.57 0.37 -14.66
C PRO A 42 5.47 -0.88 -14.60
N PRO A 43 5.31 -1.83 -15.55
CA PRO A 43 6.08 -3.07 -15.59
C PRO A 43 7.58 -2.87 -15.81
N SER A 44 8.00 -1.66 -16.19
CA SER A 44 9.41 -1.29 -16.35
C SER A 44 10.15 -1.15 -15.01
N ILE A 45 9.45 -1.00 -13.89
CA ILE A 45 10.05 -0.77 -12.57
C ILE A 45 9.51 -1.69 -11.47
N ALA A 46 8.47 -2.49 -11.74
CA ALA A 46 7.93 -3.45 -10.79
C ALA A 46 7.22 -4.60 -11.50
N ASP A 47 7.12 -5.74 -10.82
CA ASP A 47 6.28 -6.85 -11.24
C ASP A 47 4.79 -6.46 -11.20
N ALA A 48 3.95 -7.23 -11.90
CA ALA A 48 2.50 -7.06 -11.85
C ALA A 48 1.95 -7.20 -10.41
N PRO A 49 0.85 -6.51 -10.06
CA PRO A 49 0.23 -6.64 -8.75
C PRO A 49 -0.13 -8.09 -8.42
N THR A 50 0.24 -8.54 -7.23
CA THR A 50 0.03 -9.92 -6.77
C THR A 50 -0.44 -9.96 -5.32
N THR A 51 -0.93 -11.13 -4.92
CA THR A 51 -1.20 -11.46 -3.51
C THR A 51 0.06 -12.07 -2.90
N VAL A 52 0.50 -11.53 -1.76
CA VAL A 52 1.67 -12.03 -1.03
C VAL A 52 1.22 -12.71 0.25
N GLU A 53 1.65 -13.94 0.48
CA GLU A 53 1.40 -14.62 1.74
C GLU A 53 2.23 -13.97 2.86
N LEU A 54 1.59 -13.58 3.96
CA LEU A 54 2.26 -12.99 5.12
C LEU A 54 2.00 -13.86 6.34
N ALA A 55 3.05 -14.14 7.09
CA ALA A 55 2.90 -14.85 8.35
C ALA A 55 2.03 -14.02 9.31
N HIS A 56 1.13 -14.68 10.04
CA HIS A 56 0.21 -14.04 10.98
C HIS A 56 0.91 -13.42 12.21
N TYR A 57 2.21 -13.67 12.38
CA TYR A 57 2.99 -13.26 13.55
C TYR A 57 4.23 -12.47 13.13
N GLN A 58 4.19 -11.16 13.36
CA GLN A 58 5.31 -10.24 13.15
C GLN A 58 6.12 -10.15 14.44
N MET A 59 7.11 -11.04 14.58
CA MET A 59 8.03 -11.07 15.71
C MET A 59 9.27 -10.25 15.35
N ARG A 60 9.68 -9.30 16.22
CA ARG A 60 10.78 -8.32 16.05
C ARG A 60 10.97 -7.92 14.58
N ASN A 61 10.38 -6.79 14.19
CA ASN A 61 10.48 -6.25 12.84
C ASN A 61 11.81 -5.51 12.68
N PRO A 62 12.86 -6.11 12.08
CA PRO A 62 14.06 -5.38 11.77
C PRO A 62 13.71 -4.25 10.79
N HIS A 63 14.32 -3.08 11.00
CA HIS A 63 14.08 -1.90 10.17
C HIS A 63 14.89 -1.95 8.87
N PHE A 64 14.52 -1.10 7.93
CA PHE A 64 15.34 -0.83 6.75
C PHE A 64 15.22 0.64 6.33
N GLU A 65 16.26 1.13 5.71
CA GLU A 65 16.39 2.52 5.27
C GLU A 65 16.22 2.63 3.76
N VAL A 66 15.85 3.84 3.33
CA VAL A 66 15.72 4.22 1.92
C VAL A 66 16.43 5.54 1.69
N LEU A 67 17.20 5.63 0.61
CA LEU A 67 17.80 6.88 0.15
C LEU A 67 17.86 6.93 -1.37
N SER A 68 17.50 8.07 -1.96
CA SER A 68 17.67 8.27 -3.40
C SER A 68 19.13 8.49 -3.79
N HIS A 69 19.49 7.94 -4.95
CA HIS A 69 20.77 8.14 -5.59
C HIS A 69 20.57 8.19 -7.11
N GLY A 70 20.44 9.40 -7.67
CA GLY A 70 20.12 9.60 -9.08
C GLY A 70 18.72 9.07 -9.43
N SER A 71 18.63 8.18 -10.41
CA SER A 71 17.39 7.51 -10.83
C SER A 71 17.08 6.22 -10.04
N THR A 72 17.80 5.98 -8.95
CA THR A 72 17.72 4.74 -8.16
C THR A 72 17.37 5.06 -6.72
N LEU A 73 16.56 4.22 -6.10
CA LEU A 73 16.40 4.17 -4.65
C LEU A 73 17.28 3.05 -4.10
N ASN A 74 18.23 3.42 -3.26
CA ASN A 74 19.01 2.47 -2.46
C ASN A 74 18.19 2.12 -1.23
N ILE A 75 18.00 0.83 -1.01
CA ILE A 75 17.18 0.28 0.08
C ILE A 75 18.06 -0.73 0.81
N TRP A 76 18.27 -0.58 2.11
CA TRP A 76 19.15 -1.46 2.85
C TRP A 76 18.70 -1.64 4.30
N SER A 77 19.18 -2.71 4.91
CA SER A 77 19.13 -2.86 6.36
C SER A 77 20.51 -3.24 6.85
N ASP A 78 20.97 -2.57 7.90
CA ASP A 78 22.10 -2.97 8.72
C ASP A 78 21.67 -3.68 10.04
N ASP A 79 20.37 -3.73 10.35
CA ASP A 79 19.86 -4.52 11.48
C ASP A 79 20.19 -6.00 11.30
N HIS A 80 20.78 -6.60 12.33
CA HIS A 80 21.11 -8.02 12.40
C HIS A 80 19.89 -8.90 12.77
N GLY A 81 18.67 -8.36 12.74
CA GLY A 81 17.43 -9.05 13.07
C GLY A 81 16.78 -9.82 11.91
N TRP A 82 17.29 -9.73 10.69
CA TRP A 82 16.71 -10.43 9.54
C TRP A 82 17.06 -11.93 9.53
N ASN A 83 16.04 -12.75 9.32
CA ASN A 83 16.18 -14.21 9.25
C ASN A 83 15.81 -14.72 7.86
N GLY A 84 16.44 -15.83 7.46
CA GLY A 84 16.26 -16.44 6.15
C GLY A 84 17.43 -16.18 5.21
N HIS A 85 17.21 -16.38 3.91
CA HIS A 85 18.26 -16.31 2.89
C HIS A 85 18.05 -15.17 1.88
N ARG A 86 16.81 -14.66 1.80
CA ARG A 86 16.42 -13.69 0.80
C ARG A 86 15.41 -12.70 1.37
N VAL A 87 15.46 -11.47 0.89
CA VAL A 87 14.44 -10.44 1.09
C VAL A 87 13.83 -10.11 -0.26
N ASP A 88 12.52 -10.26 -0.35
CA ASP A 88 11.71 -9.74 -1.44
C ASP A 88 11.16 -8.37 -1.01
N LEU A 89 11.36 -7.35 -1.85
CA LEU A 89 10.86 -6.00 -1.64
C LEU A 89 9.64 -5.77 -2.52
N TYR A 90 8.60 -5.20 -1.93
CA TYR A 90 7.35 -4.89 -2.60
C TYR A 90 6.99 -3.42 -2.41
N TYR A 91 6.53 -2.79 -3.48
CA TYR A 91 5.76 -1.56 -3.38
C TYR A 91 4.35 -1.89 -2.86
N ALA A 92 3.94 -1.18 -1.81
CA ALA A 92 2.61 -1.26 -1.22
C ALA A 92 1.84 0.05 -1.46
N PRO A 93 0.72 0.01 -2.23
CA PRO A 93 -0.16 1.15 -2.38
C PRO A 93 -0.62 1.70 -1.03
N ALA A 94 -0.67 3.02 -0.86
CA ALA A 94 -1.13 3.64 0.38
C ALA A 94 -2.56 3.21 0.77
N ALA A 95 -3.40 2.89 -0.22
CA ALA A 95 -4.77 2.42 0.01
C ALA A 95 -4.85 1.08 0.77
N ILE A 96 -3.79 0.25 0.75
CA ILE A 96 -3.75 -1.05 1.43
C ILE A 96 -2.96 -1.01 2.75
N VAL A 97 -2.50 0.17 3.18
CA VAL A 97 -1.69 0.35 4.39
C VAL A 97 -2.50 1.08 5.47
N THR A 98 -2.30 0.72 6.73
CA THR A 98 -2.81 1.43 7.91
C THR A 98 -1.64 1.80 8.80
N ALA A 99 -1.61 3.04 9.29
CA ALA A 99 -0.78 3.42 10.42
C ALA A 99 -1.52 3.12 11.73
N TYR A 100 -0.89 2.41 12.66
CA TYR A 100 -1.44 2.05 13.96
C TYR A 100 -0.35 2.13 15.03
N HIS A 101 -0.51 3.02 16.02
CA HIS A 101 0.49 3.30 17.07
C HIS A 101 1.90 3.64 16.55
N GLY A 102 1.98 4.32 15.41
CA GLY A 102 3.25 4.65 14.76
C GLY A 102 3.77 3.57 13.82
N ASP A 103 3.31 2.31 13.96
CA ASP A 103 3.69 1.24 13.06
C ASP A 103 2.80 1.19 11.82
N TYR A 104 3.34 0.69 10.71
CA TYR A 104 2.57 0.42 9.50
C TYR A 104 2.17 -1.05 9.42
N THR A 105 0.93 -1.31 9.00
CA THR A 105 0.40 -2.66 8.78
C THR A 105 -0.41 -2.70 7.48
N LEU A 106 -0.63 -3.90 6.95
CA LEU A 106 -1.40 -4.08 5.72
C LEU A 106 -2.87 -4.40 6.03
N LYS A 107 -3.80 -3.63 5.45
CA LYS A 107 -5.24 -3.95 5.40
C LYS A 107 -5.51 -5.15 4.50
N SER A 108 -4.69 -5.29 3.46
CA SER A 108 -4.80 -6.35 2.46
C SER A 108 -3.41 -6.76 2.02
N ASN A 109 -3.23 -8.05 1.77
CA ASN A 109 -2.01 -8.60 1.19
C ASN A 109 -2.08 -8.74 -0.35
N ALA A 110 -3.15 -8.22 -0.96
CA ALA A 110 -3.31 -8.12 -2.40
C ALA A 110 -2.70 -6.81 -2.94
N HIS A 111 -2.50 -6.74 -4.25
CA HIS A 111 -2.03 -5.55 -4.98
C HIS A 111 -0.59 -5.10 -4.68
N LEU A 112 0.19 -5.95 -4.02
CA LEU A 112 1.62 -5.71 -3.81
C LEU A 112 2.37 -5.94 -5.13
N GLN A 113 3.33 -5.09 -5.45
CA GLN A 113 4.14 -5.21 -6.67
C GLN A 113 5.59 -5.40 -6.28
N ARG A 114 6.19 -6.54 -6.62
CA ARG A 114 7.58 -6.82 -6.26
C ARG A 114 8.51 -5.92 -7.08
N ILE A 115 9.46 -5.26 -6.41
CA ILE A 115 10.43 -4.35 -7.02
C ILE A 115 11.84 -4.93 -7.03
N ALA A 116 12.16 -5.81 -6.08
CA ALA A 116 13.45 -6.46 -5.98
C ALA A 116 13.37 -7.76 -5.17
N SER A 117 14.38 -8.61 -5.34
CA SER A 117 14.59 -9.84 -4.58
C SER A 117 16.10 -10.01 -4.41
N VAL A 118 16.61 -9.87 -3.19
CA VAL A 118 18.05 -9.82 -2.89
C VAL A 118 18.45 -10.81 -1.80
N PRO A 119 19.67 -11.36 -1.85
CA PRO A 119 20.16 -12.26 -0.81
C PRO A 119 20.40 -11.52 0.51
N ILE A 120 20.08 -12.17 1.62
CA ILE A 120 20.53 -11.77 2.96
C ILE A 120 22.00 -12.20 3.12
N ARG A 121 22.84 -11.29 3.60
CA ARG A 121 24.26 -11.56 3.87
C ARG A 121 24.40 -12.43 5.12
N LYS A 122 25.56 -13.04 5.32
CA LYS A 122 25.84 -13.91 6.49
C LYS A 122 25.65 -13.22 7.84
N ASN A 123 25.85 -11.91 7.88
CA ASN A 123 25.62 -11.07 9.06
C ASN A 123 24.19 -10.54 9.15
N GLN A 124 23.22 -11.15 8.46
CA GLN A 124 21.79 -10.77 8.53
C GLN A 124 21.46 -9.38 7.98
N THR A 125 22.38 -8.74 7.25
CA THR A 125 22.13 -7.46 6.57
C THR A 125 21.84 -7.67 5.08
N TRP A 126 21.27 -6.67 4.40
CA TRP A 126 20.99 -6.77 2.97
C TRP A 126 20.95 -5.39 2.31
N PHE A 127 21.03 -5.38 0.98
CA PHE A 127 21.01 -4.17 0.16
C PHE A 127 20.31 -4.47 -1.17
N ALA A 128 19.46 -3.56 -1.62
CA ALA A 128 18.81 -3.55 -2.91
C ALA A 128 18.91 -2.17 -3.56
N ALA A 129 19.01 -2.16 -4.88
CA ALA A 129 18.94 -0.96 -5.70
C ALA A 129 17.71 -1.06 -6.59
N TRP A 130 16.75 -0.16 -6.40
CA TRP A 130 15.54 -0.10 -7.20
C TRP A 130 15.64 1.03 -8.23
N ASN A 131 15.86 0.67 -9.50
CA ASN A 131 15.98 1.65 -10.58
C ASN A 131 14.59 2.06 -11.07
N VAL A 132 14.22 3.32 -10.85
CA VAL A 132 12.94 3.89 -11.27
C VAL A 132 13.05 4.71 -12.56
N GLY A 133 14.27 4.89 -13.09
CA GLY A 133 14.51 5.62 -14.32
C GLY A 133 13.98 7.06 -14.23
N SER A 134 13.18 7.45 -15.22
CA SER A 134 12.51 8.75 -15.26
C SER A 134 11.10 8.72 -14.66
N TYR A 135 10.65 7.59 -14.12
CA TYR A 135 9.31 7.48 -13.54
C TYR A 135 9.24 8.28 -12.24
N ARG A 136 8.27 9.20 -12.17
CA ARG A 136 7.99 9.95 -10.95
C ARG A 136 7.18 9.07 -9.99
N LEU A 137 7.84 8.59 -8.93
CA LEU A 137 7.15 7.98 -7.80
C LEU A 137 6.23 9.01 -7.09
N PRO A 138 5.21 8.56 -6.33
CA PRO A 138 4.42 9.44 -5.48
C PRO A 138 5.28 10.13 -4.41
N ASP A 139 4.89 11.34 -3.98
CA ASP A 139 5.62 12.09 -2.94
C ASP A 139 5.63 11.35 -1.57
N GLY A 140 4.75 10.37 -1.38
CA GLY A 140 4.79 9.42 -0.26
C GLY A 140 4.22 8.06 -0.65
N PHE A 141 4.89 6.98 -0.25
CA PHE A 141 4.48 5.60 -0.53
C PHE A 141 5.03 4.64 0.53
N TYR A 142 4.75 3.35 0.39
CA TYR A 142 5.19 2.33 1.35
C TYR A 142 5.94 1.20 0.66
N LEU A 143 6.95 0.68 1.35
CA LEU A 143 7.69 -0.50 0.94
C LEU A 143 7.52 -1.60 1.98
N LEU A 144 7.27 -2.82 1.52
CA LEU A 144 7.24 -4.02 2.34
C LEU A 144 8.48 -4.85 2.01
N ALA A 145 9.31 -5.13 3.01
CA ALA A 145 10.36 -6.13 2.95
C ALA A 145 9.84 -7.43 3.56
N LYS A 146 9.96 -8.55 2.84
CA LYS A 146 9.53 -9.88 3.31
C LYS A 146 10.63 -10.90 3.06
N THR A 147 10.95 -11.71 4.07
CA THR A 147 11.89 -12.82 3.93
C THR A 147 11.22 -14.10 3.43
N ASP A 148 12.04 -15.04 2.96
CA ASP A 148 11.62 -16.39 2.58
C ASP A 148 11.05 -17.19 3.77
N VAL A 149 11.44 -16.87 5.00
CA VAL A 149 10.90 -17.48 6.23
C VAL A 149 9.67 -16.75 6.81
N GLY A 150 9.16 -15.72 6.12
CA GLY A 150 7.90 -15.05 6.46
C GLY A 150 8.01 -13.86 7.42
N GLN A 151 9.23 -13.46 7.80
CA GLN A 151 9.45 -12.20 8.53
C GLN A 151 9.17 -11.04 7.58
N ALA A 152 8.48 -10.00 8.04
CA ALA A 152 8.13 -8.85 7.21
C ALA A 152 8.10 -7.54 7.99
N THR A 153 8.59 -6.48 7.35
CA THR A 153 8.56 -5.10 7.87
C THR A 153 8.06 -4.18 6.76
N ILE A 154 7.28 -3.16 7.11
CA ILE A 154 6.79 -2.15 6.19
C ILE A 154 7.25 -0.76 6.66
N GLU A 155 7.84 -0.01 5.75
CA GLU A 155 8.35 1.34 6.00
C GLU A 155 7.70 2.34 5.05
N LYS A 156 7.46 3.55 5.55
CA LYS A 156 7.02 4.68 4.74
C LYS A 156 8.23 5.33 4.08
N VAL A 157 8.06 5.73 2.83
CA VAL A 157 9.05 6.48 2.06
C VAL A 157 8.44 7.81 1.68
N VAL A 158 9.15 8.91 1.91
CA VAL A 158 8.68 10.27 1.64
C VAL A 158 9.68 11.04 0.80
N TRP A 159 9.19 11.90 -0.07
CA TRP A 159 9.99 12.88 -0.79
C TRP A 159 10.26 14.08 0.13
N GLN A 160 11.52 14.26 0.52
CA GLN A 160 11.95 15.35 1.37
C GLN A 160 13.26 15.95 0.84
N GLN A 161 13.36 17.29 0.83
CA GLN A 161 14.59 18.00 0.45
C GLN A 161 15.17 17.54 -0.91
N GLY A 162 14.29 17.21 -1.88
CA GLY A 162 14.69 16.83 -3.24
C GLY A 162 15.13 15.37 -3.41
N HIS A 163 14.88 14.50 -2.43
CA HIS A 163 15.17 13.07 -2.51
C HIS A 163 14.16 12.24 -1.70
N TYR A 164 13.99 10.96 -2.06
CA TYR A 164 13.26 10.00 -1.22
C TYR A 164 14.14 9.53 -0.06
N VAL A 165 13.54 9.53 1.12
CA VAL A 165 14.09 8.99 2.37
C VAL A 165 13.05 8.12 3.09
N GLU A 166 13.51 7.27 4.00
CA GLU A 166 12.64 6.63 4.98
C GLU A 166 11.96 7.71 5.85
N GLY A 167 10.63 7.62 5.94
CA GLY A 167 9.76 8.70 6.43
C GLY A 167 9.43 8.64 7.92
N GLY A 168 9.99 7.68 8.66
CA GLY A 168 9.68 7.45 10.06
C GLY A 168 8.27 6.96 10.31
N VAL A 169 7.98 6.75 11.59
CA VAL A 169 6.66 6.41 12.10
C VAL A 169 5.75 7.64 12.08
N ASP A 170 4.54 7.51 11.52
CA ASP A 170 3.48 8.50 11.66
C ASP A 170 3.02 8.48 13.13
N SER A 171 3.73 9.18 14.02
CA SER A 171 3.30 9.34 15.41
C SER A 171 2.01 10.15 15.43
N PRO A 172 0.93 9.68 16.10
CA PRO A 172 -0.18 10.54 16.42
C PRO A 172 0.36 11.61 17.36
N VAL A 173 0.60 12.81 16.85
CA VAL A 173 0.78 13.99 17.67
C VAL A 173 -0.47 14.10 18.54
N GLN A 174 -0.31 13.85 19.85
CA GLN A 174 -1.30 14.21 20.87
C GLN A 174 -1.35 15.73 21.01
#